data_AF-A0A2U3YVQ1-F1
#
_entry.id   AF-A0A2U3YVQ1-F1
#
_cell.length_a   1.000
_cell.length_b   1.000
_cell.length_c   1.000
_cell.angle_alpha   90.00
_cell.angle_beta   90.00
_cell.angle_gamma   90.00
#
_symmetry.space_group_name_H-M   'P 1'
#
loop_
_entity.id
_entity.type
_entity.pdbx_description
1 polymer ?
#
loop_
_entity_poly.entity_id
_entity_poly.type
_entity_poly.pdbx_seq_one_letter_code
_entity_poly.pdbx_strand_id
1 'polypeptide(L)'
;SAGPFTRPHPALWRMVFGLSVLYFLFLVFLLFLNFDQVKSLMYWLDPNLRYATREADIMEYAVNCHVITWERIISHFDIFAFGHFWGWAMKALLIRSYGLCWTISITWELTELFFMHLLPNFAECWWDQVILDILLCNGGGI
;
A
#
# COMPACT_ATOMS: atom_id res chain seq x y z
N SER A 1 -36.42 -0.98 -9.73
CA SER A 1 -35.32 -0.46 -10.56
C SER A 1 -33.99 -0.92 -9.98
N ALA A 2 -33.44 -2.03 -10.45
CA ALA A 2 -32.08 -2.43 -10.12
C ALA A 2 -31.15 -1.64 -11.06
N GLY A 3 -30.43 -0.66 -10.51
CA GLY A 3 -29.35 0.00 -11.23
C GLY A 3 -28.19 -0.97 -11.50
N PRO A 4 -27.18 -0.55 -12.27
CA PRO A 4 -26.07 -1.40 -12.74
C PRO A 4 -25.15 -1.97 -11.63
N PHE A 5 -25.48 -1.76 -10.35
CA PHE A 5 -24.77 -2.32 -9.21
C PHE A 5 -25.71 -3.19 -8.37
N THR A 6 -25.82 -4.48 -8.72
CA THR A 6 -26.39 -5.48 -7.82
C THR A 6 -25.44 -5.68 -6.64
N ARG A 7 -25.95 -5.59 -5.40
CA ARG A 7 -25.10 -5.79 -4.22
C ARG A 7 -24.57 -7.24 -4.21
N PRO A 8 -23.29 -7.47 -3.90
CA PRO A 8 -22.78 -8.82 -3.77
C PRO A 8 -23.57 -9.61 -2.72
N HIS A 9 -23.64 -10.93 -2.90
CA HIS A 9 -24.40 -11.83 -2.01
C HIS A 9 -24.00 -11.59 -0.54
N PRO A 10 -24.95 -11.55 0.42
CA PRO A 10 -24.66 -11.28 1.83
C PRO A 10 -23.59 -12.19 2.45
N ALA A 11 -23.46 -13.43 1.96
CA ALA A 11 -22.41 -14.34 2.41
C ALA A 11 -21.00 -13.83 2.08
N LEU A 12 -20.78 -13.18 0.92
CA LEU A 12 -19.49 -12.61 0.54
C LEU A 12 -19.05 -11.58 1.59
N TRP A 13 -19.94 -10.64 1.93
CA TRP A 13 -19.64 -9.59 2.91
C TRP A 13 -19.35 -10.15 4.30
N ARG A 14 -20.06 -11.20 4.71
CA ARG A 14 -19.81 -11.89 5.99
C ARG A 14 -18.46 -12.59 6.00
N MET A 15 -18.07 -13.24 4.90
CA MET A 15 -16.75 -13.87 4.77
C MET A 15 -15.63 -12.82 4.79
N VAL A 16 -15.76 -11.75 4.00
CA VAL A 16 -14.78 -10.65 3.98
C VAL A 16 -14.61 -10.07 5.38
N PHE A 17 -15.71 -9.73 6.06
CA PHE A 17 -15.66 -9.22 7.43
C PHE A 17 -15.01 -10.21 8.40
N GLY A 18 -15.39 -11.49 8.34
CA GLY A 18 -14.81 -12.54 9.18
C GLY A 18 -13.30 -12.69 8.98
N LEU A 19 -12.84 -12.70 7.73
CA LEU A 19 -11.42 -12.74 7.39
C LEU A 19 -10.68 -11.49 7.87
N SER A 20 -11.27 -10.29 7.74
CA SER A 20 -10.69 -9.06 8.25
C SER A 20 -10.53 -9.07 9.77
N VAL A 21 -11.51 -9.59 10.51
CA VAL A 21 -11.42 -9.72 11.97
C VAL A 21 -10.34 -10.73 12.37
N LEU A 22 -10.28 -11.89 11.71
CA LEU A 22 -9.24 -12.89 11.97
C LEU A 22 -7.84 -12.33 11.68
N TYR A 23 -7.68 -11.61 10.56
CA TYR A 23 -6.43 -10.95 10.21
C TYR A 23 -6.02 -9.92 11.27
N PHE A 24 -6.96 -9.07 11.72
CA PHE A 24 -6.70 -8.10 12.78
C PHE A 24 -6.26 -8.77 14.08
N LEU A 25 -6.96 -9.81 14.53
CA LEU A 25 -6.58 -10.56 15.74
C LEU A 25 -5.21 -11.23 15.61
N PHE A 26 -4.88 -11.73 14.41
CA PHE A 26 -3.55 -12.27 14.13
C PHE A 26 -2.46 -11.20 14.23
N LEU A 27 -2.68 -10.00 13.69
CA LEU A 27 -1.75 -8.88 13.84
C LEU A 27 -1.57 -8.48 15.32
N VAL A 28 -2.66 -8.43 16.09
CA VAL A 28 -2.60 -8.16 17.53
C VAL A 28 -1.79 -9.23 18.25
N PHE A 29 -1.94 -10.50 17.88
CA PHE A 29 -1.11 -11.58 18.41
C PHE A 29 0.38 -11.38 18.08
N LEU A 30 0.72 -11.01 16.83
CA LEU A 30 2.11 -10.74 16.44
C LEU A 30 2.75 -9.62 17.26
N LEU A 31 1.98 -8.60 17.68
CA LEU A 31 2.49 -7.51 18.53
C LEU A 31 2.96 -7.99 19.91
N PHE A 32 2.48 -9.13 20.40
CA PHE A 32 2.95 -9.74 21.66
C PHE A 32 4.17 -10.64 21.48
N LEU A 33 4.63 -10.88 20.24
CA LEU A 33 5.81 -11.68 19.96
C LEU A 33 7.07 -10.82 19.89
N ASN A 34 8.18 -11.39 20.36
CA ASN A 34 9.51 -10.80 20.14
C ASN A 34 9.96 -11.02 18.69
N PHE A 35 10.90 -10.19 18.24
CA PHE A 35 11.40 -10.20 16.86
C PHE A 35 11.87 -11.59 16.39
N ASP A 36 12.58 -12.34 17.24
CA ASP A 36 13.05 -13.69 16.90
C ASP A 36 11.90 -14.70 16.76
N GLN A 37 10.83 -14.54 17.55
CA GLN A 37 9.64 -15.38 17.45
C GLN A 37 8.86 -15.10 16.17
N VAL A 38 8.74 -13.82 15.79
CA VAL A 38 8.13 -13.41 14.52
C VAL A 38 8.91 -13.99 13.34
N LYS A 39 10.26 -13.88 13.34
CA LYS A 39 11.09 -14.50 12.29
C LYS A 39 10.90 -16.01 12.22
N SER A 40 10.87 -16.69 13.38
CA SER A 40 10.66 -18.13 13.42
C SER A 40 9.32 -18.53 12.79
N LEU A 41 8.26 -17.79 13.09
CA LEU A 41 6.94 -17.99 12.48
C LEU A 41 6.96 -17.73 10.96
N MET A 42 7.61 -16.65 10.52
CA MET A 42 7.75 -16.34 9.09
C MET A 42 8.54 -17.43 8.35
N TYR A 43 9.64 -17.93 8.92
CA TYR A 43 10.42 -19.03 8.36
C TYR A 43 9.69 -20.37 8.37
N TRP A 44 8.74 -20.55 9.28
CA TRP A 44 7.87 -21.72 9.28
C TRP A 44 6.84 -21.64 8.15
N LEU A 45 6.31 -20.45 7.86
CA LEU A 45 5.36 -20.22 6.77
C LEU A 45 6.04 -20.30 5.38
N ASP A 46 7.20 -19.67 5.23
CA ASP A 46 8.04 -19.75 4.04
C ASP A 46 9.52 -19.96 4.43
N PRO A 47 10.03 -21.20 4.32
CA PRO A 47 11.42 -21.51 4.64
C PRO A 47 12.46 -20.76 3.80
N ASN A 48 12.11 -20.32 2.58
CA ASN A 48 13.05 -19.64 1.68
C ASN A 48 13.42 -18.24 2.16
N LEU A 49 12.60 -17.62 3.02
CA LEU A 49 12.86 -16.32 3.63
C LEU A 49 14.17 -16.28 4.43
N ARG A 50 14.75 -17.43 4.82
CA ARG A 50 16.05 -17.51 5.49
C ARG A 50 17.22 -17.06 4.61
N TYR A 51 17.05 -17.15 3.30
CA TYR A 51 18.09 -16.85 2.31
C TYR A 51 17.74 -15.64 1.45
N ALA A 52 16.56 -15.05 1.64
CA ALA A 52 16.13 -13.87 0.92
C ALA A 52 16.93 -12.64 1.38
N THR A 53 17.45 -11.87 0.43
CA THR A 53 17.97 -10.54 0.68
C THR A 53 16.80 -9.59 0.89
N ARG A 54 16.91 -8.73 1.90
CA ARG A 54 15.89 -7.71 2.16
C ARG A 54 15.97 -6.68 1.05
N GLU A 55 14.83 -6.36 0.46
CA GLU A 55 14.72 -5.35 -0.60
C GLU A 55 15.29 -3.98 -0.17
N ALA A 56 15.08 -3.62 1.10
CA ALA A 56 15.64 -2.43 1.72
C ALA A 56 17.18 -2.32 1.67
N ASP A 57 17.89 -3.43 1.48
CA ASP A 57 19.36 -3.46 1.43
C ASP A 57 19.92 -3.39 0.01
N ILE A 58 19.07 -3.51 -1.02
CA ILE A 58 19.47 -3.52 -2.44
C ILE A 58 18.88 -2.35 -3.24
N MET A 59 17.80 -1.75 -2.76
CA MET A 59 17.12 -0.64 -3.43
C MET A 59 17.58 0.71 -2.87
N GLU A 60 17.71 1.68 -3.77
CA GLU A 60 18.03 3.07 -3.44
C GLU A 60 16.74 3.90 -3.35
N TYR A 61 16.26 4.16 -2.13
CA TYR A 61 15.05 4.96 -1.89
C TYR A 61 15.37 6.47 -1.79
N ALA A 62 14.64 7.30 -2.54
CA ALA A 62 14.78 8.76 -2.62
C ALA A 62 16.19 9.30 -2.92
N VAL A 63 17.01 8.57 -3.68
CA VAL A 63 18.37 9.03 -4.04
C VAL A 63 18.34 9.90 -5.30
N ASN A 64 19.00 11.06 -5.30
CA ASN A 64 19.14 11.95 -6.47
C ASN A 64 17.82 12.41 -7.12
N CYS A 65 16.80 12.78 -6.35
CA CYS A 65 15.46 13.18 -6.84
C CYS A 65 15.38 14.47 -7.69
N HIS A 66 16.52 15.04 -8.09
CA HIS A 66 16.59 16.19 -9.00
C HIS A 66 16.76 15.76 -10.47
N VAL A 67 17.23 14.54 -10.72
CA VAL A 67 17.44 14.02 -12.06
C VAL A 67 16.23 13.17 -12.44
N ILE A 68 15.36 13.75 -13.28
CA ILE A 68 14.15 13.11 -13.79
C ILE A 68 14.45 12.62 -15.22
N THR A 69 14.70 11.33 -15.38
CA THR A 69 14.86 10.67 -16.69
C THR A 69 13.70 9.71 -16.94
N TRP A 70 13.46 9.38 -18.21
CA TRP A 70 12.39 8.47 -18.59
C TRP A 70 12.61 7.05 -18.06
N GLU A 71 13.85 6.55 -18.06
CA GLU A 71 14.13 5.23 -17.48
C GLU A 71 13.79 5.18 -16.00
N ARG A 72 14.05 6.28 -15.26
CA ARG A 72 13.74 6.38 -13.84
C ARG A 72 12.24 6.43 -13.58
N ILE A 73 11.48 7.19 -14.36
CA ILE A 73 10.01 7.22 -14.21
C ILE A 73 9.42 5.82 -14.42
N ILE A 74 9.87 5.09 -15.44
CA ILE A 74 9.38 3.72 -15.69
C ILE A 74 9.79 2.75 -14.57
N SER A 75 10.97 2.91 -13.97
CA SER A 75 11.37 2.05 -12.85
C SER A 75 10.51 2.22 -11.60
N HIS A 76 9.82 3.35 -11.44
CA HIS A 76 8.87 3.60 -10.34
C HIS A 76 7.45 3.07 -10.63
N PHE A 77 7.16 2.63 -11.87
CA PHE A 77 5.90 1.94 -12.22
C PHE A 77 5.98 0.45 -11.88
N ASP A 78 6.13 0.14 -10.60
CA ASP A 78 6.21 -1.23 -10.10
C ASP A 78 4.88 -1.73 -9.52
N ILE A 79 4.93 -2.87 -8.81
CA ILE A 79 3.75 -3.46 -8.19
C ILE A 79 3.09 -2.53 -7.17
N PHE A 80 3.83 -1.58 -6.58
CA PHE A 80 3.28 -0.62 -5.63
C PHE A 80 2.44 0.43 -6.36
N ALA A 81 2.84 0.90 -7.53
CA ALA A 81 2.00 1.78 -8.37
C ALA A 81 0.68 1.09 -8.78
N PHE A 82 0.74 -0.19 -9.15
CA PHE A 82 -0.48 -0.98 -9.43
C PHE A 82 -1.35 -1.18 -8.18
N GLY A 83 -0.73 -1.42 -7.03
CA GLY A 83 -1.41 -1.55 -5.74
C GLY A 83 -2.14 -0.26 -5.34
N HIS A 84 -1.49 0.90 -5.53
CA HIS A 84 -2.06 2.21 -5.29
C HIS A 84 -3.26 2.48 -6.19
N PHE A 85 -3.13 2.26 -7.51
CA PHE A 85 -4.23 2.45 -8.46
C PHE A 85 -5.45 1.59 -8.12
N TRP A 86 -5.24 0.30 -7.88
CA TRP A 86 -6.35 -0.60 -7.59
C TRP A 86 -6.97 -0.34 -6.21
N GLY A 87 -6.14 0.02 -5.23
CA GLY A 87 -6.58 0.43 -3.91
C GLY A 87 -7.43 1.70 -3.96
N TRP A 88 -6.99 2.71 -4.70
CA TRP A 88 -7.75 3.93 -4.93
C TRP A 88 -9.05 3.66 -5.68
N ALA A 89 -9.03 2.88 -6.77
CA ALA A 89 -10.21 2.52 -7.53
C ALA A 89 -11.27 1.83 -6.65
N MET A 90 -10.85 0.91 -5.77
CA MET A 90 -11.76 0.26 -4.83
C MET A 90 -12.32 1.25 -3.79
N LYS A 91 -11.48 2.14 -3.24
CA LYS A 91 -11.92 3.20 -2.31
C LYS A 91 -12.93 4.13 -2.99
N ALA A 92 -12.68 4.53 -4.24
CA ALA A 92 -13.57 5.37 -5.02
C ALA A 92 -14.94 4.69 -5.27
N LEU A 93 -14.95 3.40 -5.61
CA LEU A 93 -16.19 2.63 -5.81
C LEU A 93 -17.01 2.48 -4.52
N LEU A 94 -16.35 2.33 -3.37
CA LEU A 94 -16.99 2.16 -2.06
C LEU A 94 -17.47 3.49 -1.45
N ILE A 95 -16.59 4.49 -1.38
CA ILE A 95 -16.82 5.78 -0.70
C ILE A 95 -17.68 6.70 -1.56
N ARG A 96 -17.57 6.60 -2.90
CA ARG A 96 -18.36 7.36 -3.89
C ARG A 96 -18.37 8.87 -3.64
N SER A 97 -17.29 9.40 -3.05
CA SER A 97 -17.12 10.82 -2.76
C SER A 97 -15.69 11.23 -3.09
N TYR A 98 -15.55 12.06 -4.12
CA TYR A 98 -14.25 12.51 -4.61
C TYR A 98 -13.46 13.27 -3.54
N GLY A 99 -14.11 14.17 -2.79
CA GLY A 99 -13.43 14.94 -1.72
C GLY A 99 -12.92 14.07 -0.57
N LEU A 100 -13.67 13.03 -0.18
CA LEU A 100 -13.21 12.08 0.85
C LEU A 100 -12.08 11.19 0.32
N CYS A 101 -12.19 10.67 -0.91
CA CYS A 101 -11.11 9.90 -1.54
C CYS A 101 -9.83 10.73 -1.63
N TRP A 102 -9.92 11.99 -2.10
CA TRP A 102 -8.79 12.88 -2.22
C TRP A 102 -8.15 13.24 -0.86
N THR A 103 -8.95 13.42 0.19
CA THR A 103 -8.44 13.66 1.55
C THR A 103 -7.71 12.44 2.10
N ILE A 104 -8.27 11.24 1.92
CA ILE A 104 -7.65 9.97 2.36
C ILE A 104 -6.30 9.78 1.66
N SER A 105 -6.28 10.05 0.37
CA SER A 105 -5.10 10.04 -0.46
C SER A 105 -3.99 10.98 0.04
N ILE A 106 -4.29 12.26 0.28
CA ILE A 106 -3.31 13.20 0.87
C ILE A 106 -2.82 12.71 2.24
N THR A 107 -3.73 12.13 3.03
CA THR A 107 -3.38 11.62 4.36
C THR A 107 -2.43 10.42 4.26
N TRP A 108 -2.52 9.62 3.19
CA TRP A 108 -1.65 8.49 2.92
C TRP A 108 -0.21 8.92 2.64
N GLU A 109 -0.02 9.88 1.71
CA GLU A 109 1.28 10.50 1.42
C GLU A 109 1.93 11.08 2.68
N LEU A 110 1.12 11.76 3.50
CA LEU A 110 1.59 12.33 4.75
C LEU A 110 2.05 11.26 5.74
N THR A 111 1.33 10.14 5.83
CA THR A 111 1.77 9.02 6.68
C THR A 111 3.05 8.38 6.18
N GLU A 112 3.25 8.26 4.87
CA GLU A 112 4.50 7.74 4.29
C GLU A 112 5.68 8.65 4.61
N LEU A 113 5.52 9.97 4.45
CA LEU A 113 6.51 10.96 4.88
C LEU A 113 6.82 10.88 6.37
N PHE A 114 5.81 10.70 7.22
CA PHE A 114 6.04 10.56 8.66
C PHE A 114 6.76 9.26 9.01
N PHE A 115 6.46 8.15 8.33
CA PHE A 115 6.99 6.82 8.65
C PHE A 115 8.16 6.36 7.79
N MET A 116 8.70 7.22 6.92
CA MET A 116 9.90 6.93 6.09
C MET A 116 11.12 6.49 6.92
N HIS A 117 11.20 6.93 8.18
CA HIS A 117 12.27 6.53 9.10
C HIS A 117 12.12 5.10 9.65
N LEU A 118 10.91 4.53 9.62
CA LEU A 118 10.64 3.15 10.01
C LEU A 118 10.79 2.21 8.82
N LEU A 119 10.24 2.58 7.66
CA LEU A 119 10.34 1.81 6.43
C LEU A 119 10.98 2.67 5.34
N PRO A 120 12.22 2.34 4.92
CA PRO A 120 12.91 3.09 3.87
C PRO A 120 12.18 3.04 2.53
N ASN A 121 11.32 2.04 2.33
CA ASN A 121 10.47 1.93 1.13
C ASN A 121 9.52 3.12 0.93
N PHE A 122 9.12 3.80 2.01
CA PHE A 122 8.27 5.00 1.94
C PHE A 122 9.07 6.29 1.65
N ALA A 123 10.40 6.19 1.55
CA ALA A 123 11.22 7.32 1.13
C ALA A 123 11.18 7.43 -0.39
N GLU A 124 10.18 8.16 -0.89
CA GLU A 124 10.00 8.42 -2.31
C GLU A 124 10.51 9.80 -2.72
N CYS A 125 10.63 10.02 -4.03
CA CYS A 125 11.04 11.33 -4.52
C CYS A 125 9.90 12.35 -4.40
N TRP A 126 10.25 13.62 -4.14
CA TRP A 126 9.26 14.70 -4.02
C TRP A 126 8.33 14.83 -5.24
N TRP A 127 8.84 14.53 -6.45
CA TRP A 127 8.06 14.60 -7.68
C TRP A 127 7.15 13.39 -7.85
N ASP A 128 7.46 12.25 -7.22
CA ASP A 128 6.59 11.08 -7.16
C ASP A 128 5.35 11.44 -6.33
N GLN A 129 5.58 11.78 -5.06
CA GLN A 129 4.56 12.19 -4.10
C GLN A 129 3.68 13.34 -4.59
N VAL A 130 4.27 14.39 -5.16
CA VAL A 130 3.50 15.58 -5.58
C VAL A 130 2.85 15.40 -6.94
N ILE A 131 3.55 14.85 -7.93
CA ILE A 131 3.09 14.83 -9.32
C ILE A 131 2.38 13.53 -9.65
N LEU A 132 2.99 12.40 -9.33
CA LEU A 132 2.40 11.09 -9.59
C LEU A 132 1.28 10.82 -8.59
N ASP A 133 1.52 10.97 -7.29
CA ASP A 133 0.52 10.55 -6.31
C ASP A 133 -0.54 11.63 -6.05
N ILE A 134 -0.18 12.84 -5.62
CA ILE A 134 -1.18 13.88 -5.31
C ILE A 134 -1.93 14.40 -6.55
N LEU A 135 -1.23 14.62 -7.67
CA LEU A 135 -1.83 15.26 -8.85
C LEU A 135 -2.41 14.27 -9.86
N LEU A 136 -1.70 13.20 -10.21
CA LEU A 136 -2.14 12.23 -11.22
C LEU A 136 -3.05 11.16 -10.64
N CYS A 137 -2.61 10.47 -9.59
CA CYS A 137 -3.41 9.46 -8.92
C CYS A 137 -4.60 10.14 -8.22
N ASN A 138 -4.32 11.04 -7.27
CA ASN A 138 -5.36 11.57 -6.40
C ASN A 138 -6.20 12.69 -7.05
N GLY A 139 -5.60 13.51 -7.91
CA GLY A 139 -6.28 14.57 -8.67
C GLY A 139 -6.93 14.09 -9.97
N GLY A 140 -6.31 13.14 -10.68
CA GLY A 140 -6.80 12.58 -11.94
C GLY A 140 -7.78 11.42 -11.79
N GLY A 141 -7.87 10.83 -10.60
CA GLY A 141 -8.74 9.69 -10.31
C GLY A 141 -8.12 8.35 -10.72
N ILE A 142 -6.85 8.17 -10.39
CA ILE A 142 -6.06 6.94 -10.51
C ILE A 142 -5.63 6.51 -9.10
#